data_AF-W7UAX6-F1
#
_entry.id   AF-W7UAX6-F1
#
_cell.length_a   1.000
_cell.length_b   1.000
_cell.length_c   1.000
_cell.angle_alpha   90.00
_cell.angle_beta   90.00
_cell.angle_gamma   90.00
#
_symmetry.space_group_name_H-M   'P 1'
#
loop_
_entity.id
_entity.type
_entity.pdbx_description
1 polymer ?
#
loop_
_entity_poly.entity_id
_entity_poly.type
_entity_poly.pdbx_seq_one_letter_code
_entity_poly.pdbx_strand_id
1 'polypeptide(L)'
;MKKKALAAVIGAMLCAGAVPVPCMAGEAAAEDESMVIYSQSLNDTADREVSYKIVALPDKVEYKLGEVLSLKGLKIEMTRDGEEPVVCTDHDMAFAHDSNTPRPPKVLLFTDFRSNKAGTYEVEVIGGDNVSFEVSVVDDLMLSGTTETVSAAQTDVITAYQTMTATVLEVSGQTLLLQSVERSRELMTLSTKYLDSDIVPKAGMKLGITYAGGILETYPAQFGGVRKTAVISERTETIKGDANCDSSFDLADAILIMQALANPNKYGEKGSSILHLTELGRANADMNGDGLTVGDAQEIQRELLGISDTDIYNSSIAGKTYVYEKEGTGSEFTITFRDDETFEYYTGAISSYIGGGTWKIKDDTVVMTENTSDKVHHLKMQGSALVYIADESDNFYGISVKDGEKFFVKADND
;
A
#
# COMPACT_ATOMS: atom_id res chain seq x y z
N MET A 1 35.37 0.78 42.21
CA MET A 1 34.86 -0.06 43.31
C MET A 1 33.99 -1.15 42.70
N LYS A 2 34.23 -2.38 43.20
CA LYS A 2 33.68 -3.71 42.90
C LYS A 2 32.54 -3.89 41.88
N LYS A 3 32.89 -4.65 40.83
CA LYS A 3 32.06 -5.65 40.12
C LYS A 3 31.42 -6.64 41.10
N LYS A 4 30.24 -7.19 40.76
CA LYS A 4 29.88 -8.58 41.08
C LYS A 4 29.11 -9.21 39.91
N ALA A 5 29.75 -10.20 39.31
CA ALA A 5 29.15 -11.23 38.49
C ALA A 5 28.49 -12.29 39.39
N LEU A 6 27.51 -13.03 38.85
CA LEU A 6 27.36 -14.44 39.18
C LEU A 6 26.83 -15.20 37.96
N ALA A 7 27.48 -16.31 37.68
CA ALA A 7 27.29 -17.19 36.54
C ALA A 7 26.58 -18.48 36.95
N ALA A 8 26.04 -19.15 35.91
CA ALA A 8 25.87 -20.60 35.73
C ALA A 8 24.87 -21.39 36.60
N VAL A 9 24.01 -22.19 35.94
CA VAL A 9 24.01 -23.67 36.04
C VAL A 9 23.42 -24.27 34.73
N ILE A 10 24.15 -25.24 34.17
CA ILE A 10 23.75 -26.21 33.13
C ILE A 10 23.26 -27.48 33.83
N GLY A 11 22.24 -28.19 33.32
CA GLY A 11 22.13 -29.64 33.57
C GLY A 11 20.74 -30.32 33.50
N ALA A 12 20.45 -30.89 32.33
CA ALA A 12 19.99 -32.27 32.07
C ALA A 12 18.61 -32.84 32.53
N MET A 13 17.93 -33.42 31.52
CA MET A 13 17.44 -34.82 31.44
C MET A 13 15.98 -35.22 31.74
N LEU A 14 15.41 -35.92 30.73
CA LEU A 14 14.57 -37.13 30.73
C LEU A 14 13.04 -37.06 30.97
N CYS A 15 12.35 -37.33 29.86
CA CYS A 15 11.34 -38.38 29.62
C CYS A 15 9.89 -38.30 30.16
N ALA A 16 9.00 -38.51 29.17
CA ALA A 16 7.82 -39.39 29.14
C ALA A 16 6.51 -38.92 29.79
N GLY A 17 5.43 -39.03 29.01
CA GLY A 17 4.06 -39.12 29.54
C GLY A 17 3.03 -38.32 28.74
N ALA A 18 2.53 -38.91 27.65
CA ALA A 18 1.26 -38.49 27.07
C ALA A 18 0.10 -38.88 28.00
N VAL A 19 -0.96 -38.06 28.06
CA VAL A 19 -2.41 -38.36 28.14
C VAL A 19 -3.15 -37.06 28.52
N PRO A 20 -4.39 -36.81 28.01
CA PRO A 20 -4.88 -35.49 27.65
C PRO A 20 -5.69 -34.81 28.76
N VAL A 21 -5.75 -33.48 28.73
CA VAL A 21 -6.59 -32.66 29.62
C VAL A 21 -7.60 -31.87 28.75
N PRO A 22 -8.88 -31.78 29.17
CA PRO A 22 -9.98 -31.29 28.36
C PRO A 22 -10.05 -29.76 28.27
N CYS A 23 -10.77 -29.31 27.25
CA CYS A 23 -11.23 -27.95 27.01
C CYS A 23 -11.91 -27.34 28.25
N MET A 24 -11.48 -26.14 28.68
CA MET A 24 -12.32 -24.95 28.91
C MET A 24 -11.51 -23.75 29.44
N ALA A 25 -11.73 -22.60 28.78
CA ALA A 25 -11.69 -21.21 29.26
C ALA A 25 -10.39 -20.61 29.84
N GLY A 26 -10.05 -19.41 29.35
CA GLY A 26 -9.18 -18.47 30.07
C GLY A 26 -8.39 -17.54 29.15
N GLU A 27 -8.66 -16.24 29.30
CA GLU A 27 -7.94 -15.06 28.81
C GLU A 27 -6.41 -15.23 28.69
N ALA A 28 -5.85 -14.61 27.65
CA ALA A 28 -4.45 -14.23 27.63
C ALA A 28 -4.35 -12.73 27.35
N ALA A 29 -3.81 -12.04 28.34
CA ALA A 29 -3.57 -10.62 28.41
C ALA A 29 -2.59 -10.13 27.33
N ALA A 30 -2.76 -8.84 27.03
CA ALA A 30 -1.87 -7.99 26.27
C ALA A 30 -0.60 -7.62 27.06
N GLU A 31 0.24 -6.82 26.39
CA GLU A 31 1.53 -6.20 26.74
C GLU A 31 2.74 -6.92 26.15
N ASP A 32 3.67 -6.31 25.43
CA ASP A 32 3.91 -4.96 24.86
C ASP A 32 5.19 -5.18 23.99
N GLU A 33 5.52 -4.54 22.86
CA GLU A 33 5.94 -3.14 22.74
C GLU A 33 6.03 -2.72 21.25
N SER A 34 5.31 -1.63 20.95
CA SER A 34 5.65 -0.48 20.09
C SER A 34 6.16 -0.65 18.63
N MET A 35 5.33 -0.16 17.69
CA MET A 35 5.78 0.58 16.50
C MET A 35 4.82 1.75 16.25
N VAL A 36 5.40 2.93 16.06
CA VAL A 36 4.78 4.28 16.15
C VAL A 36 3.74 4.53 15.05
N ILE A 37 2.50 4.84 15.46
CA ILE A 37 1.44 5.40 14.61
C ILE A 37 1.08 6.77 15.20
N TYR A 38 0.95 7.80 14.36
CA TYR A 38 0.41 9.10 14.77
C TYR A 38 -1.06 8.92 15.20
N SER A 39 -1.28 8.62 16.48
CA SER A 39 -2.52 8.87 17.17
C SER A 39 -2.53 10.32 17.64
N GLN A 40 -3.57 11.08 17.31
CA GLN A 40 -3.92 12.17 18.21
C GLN A 40 -4.27 11.55 19.57
N SER A 41 -3.55 12.01 20.59
CA SER A 41 -3.61 11.56 21.97
C SER A 41 -5.05 11.47 22.49
N LEU A 42 -5.44 10.28 22.95
CA LEU A 42 -6.45 10.10 23.99
C LEU A 42 -5.87 9.14 25.03
N ASN A 43 -4.96 9.67 25.85
CA ASN A 43 -4.91 9.35 27.27
C ASN A 43 -4.14 10.46 27.98
N ASP A 44 -4.82 11.56 28.24
CA ASP A 44 -4.52 12.43 29.37
C ASP A 44 -5.68 12.33 30.35
N THR A 45 -5.35 12.01 31.59
CA THR A 45 -6.27 11.68 32.68
C THR A 45 -7.06 12.90 33.15
N ALA A 46 -8.30 12.99 32.67
CA ALA A 46 -9.48 13.48 33.36
C ALA A 46 -10.67 13.11 32.46
N ASP A 47 -11.73 12.50 32.99
CA ASP A 47 -13.04 12.52 32.31
C ASP A 47 -13.41 14.00 32.15
N ARG A 48 -12.99 14.60 31.02
CA ARG A 48 -13.52 15.88 30.57
C ARG A 48 -14.83 15.54 29.91
N GLU A 49 -15.88 15.48 30.71
CA GLU A 49 -17.25 15.28 30.27
C GLU A 49 -17.57 16.39 29.26
N VAL A 50 -17.54 16.04 27.97
CA VAL A 50 -17.96 16.96 26.91
C VAL A 50 -19.46 16.82 26.79
N SER A 51 -20.19 17.89 27.08
CA SER A 51 -21.64 17.90 26.91
C SER A 51 -22.01 18.51 25.57
N TYR A 52 -23.07 17.97 24.98
CA TYR A 52 -23.60 18.41 23.69
C TYR A 52 -25.05 18.83 23.84
N LYS A 53 -25.47 19.80 23.02
CA LYS A 53 -26.85 20.25 22.96
C LYS A 53 -27.20 20.69 21.55
N ILE A 54 -28.28 20.13 20.99
CA ILE A 54 -28.81 20.61 19.71
C ILE A 54 -29.45 21.98 19.94
N VAL A 55 -28.91 23.00 19.27
CA VAL A 55 -29.38 24.39 19.33
C VAL A 55 -30.33 24.69 18.16
N ALA A 56 -30.12 24.05 17.01
CA ALA A 56 -31.00 24.13 15.86
C ALA A 56 -30.96 22.82 15.07
N LEU A 57 -32.13 22.35 14.61
CA LEU A 57 -32.25 21.20 13.71
C LEU A 57 -31.74 21.55 12.29
N PRO A 58 -31.38 20.56 11.47
CA PRO A 58 -31.05 20.81 10.07
C PRO A 58 -32.25 21.40 9.31
N ASP A 59 -31.97 22.13 8.24
CA ASP A 59 -32.98 22.77 7.38
C ASP A 59 -33.95 21.75 6.75
N LYS A 60 -33.52 20.47 6.67
CA LYS A 60 -34.29 19.36 6.10
C LYS A 60 -34.19 18.12 7.00
N VAL A 61 -35.34 17.59 7.41
CA VAL A 61 -35.49 16.37 8.22
C VAL A 61 -36.34 15.29 7.55
N GLU A 62 -36.97 15.59 6.41
CA GLU A 62 -37.69 14.62 5.59
C GLU A 62 -36.99 14.46 4.24
N TYR A 63 -36.78 13.22 3.83
CA TYR A 63 -35.99 12.83 2.67
C TYR A 63 -36.76 11.82 1.83
N LYS A 64 -36.52 11.80 0.52
CA LYS A 64 -36.99 10.74 -0.37
C LYS A 64 -35.94 9.65 -0.47
N LEU A 65 -36.37 8.44 -0.82
CA LEU A 65 -35.48 7.32 -1.07
C LEU A 65 -34.41 7.71 -2.11
N GLY A 66 -33.14 7.61 -1.71
CA GLY A 66 -31.95 7.99 -2.49
C GLY A 66 -31.43 9.40 -2.25
N GLU A 67 -32.11 10.25 -1.47
CA GLU A 67 -31.60 11.58 -1.13
C GLU A 67 -30.51 11.54 -0.06
N VAL A 68 -29.51 12.41 -0.21
CA VAL A 68 -28.41 12.57 0.75
C VAL A 68 -28.86 13.44 1.93
N LEU A 69 -28.54 13.00 3.14
CA LEU A 69 -28.82 13.74 4.36
C LEU A 69 -27.94 15.00 4.42
N SER A 70 -28.58 16.15 4.56
CA SER A 70 -27.90 17.44 4.63
C SER A 70 -27.79 17.91 6.08
N LEU A 71 -26.57 18.17 6.55
CA LEU A 71 -26.32 18.79 7.87
C LEU A 71 -26.54 20.31 7.86
N LYS A 72 -26.79 20.92 6.70
CA LYS A 72 -27.02 22.36 6.58
C LYS A 72 -28.12 22.82 7.54
N GLY A 73 -27.84 23.88 8.29
CA GLY A 73 -28.76 24.45 9.29
C GLY A 73 -28.59 23.87 10.70
N LEU A 74 -28.02 22.65 10.85
CA LEU A 74 -27.79 22.03 12.15
C LEU A 74 -26.76 22.84 12.95
N LYS A 75 -27.09 23.10 14.22
CA LYS A 75 -26.21 23.74 15.18
C LYS A 75 -26.15 22.93 16.46
N ILE A 76 -24.95 22.54 16.86
CA ILE A 76 -24.70 21.80 18.11
C ILE A 76 -23.77 22.63 18.98
N GLU A 77 -24.22 22.95 20.18
CA GLU A 77 -23.39 23.54 21.21
C GLU A 77 -22.60 22.42 21.89
N MET A 78 -21.29 22.59 21.96
CA MET A 78 -20.35 21.70 22.64
C MET A 78 -19.72 22.46 23.80
N THR A 79 -19.82 21.91 25.01
CA THR A 79 -19.23 22.49 26.22
C THR A 79 -18.24 21.51 26.82
N ARG A 80 -16.99 21.95 26.96
CA ARG A 80 -15.94 21.22 27.67
C ARG A 80 -15.78 21.80 29.06
N ASP A 81 -15.47 20.95 30.03
CA ASP A 81 -15.32 21.39 31.42
C ASP A 81 -14.32 22.54 31.56
N GLY A 82 -14.76 23.65 32.16
CA GLY A 82 -13.99 24.89 32.32
C GLY A 82 -13.83 25.76 31.06
N GLU A 83 -14.43 25.42 29.92
CA GLU A 83 -14.42 26.19 28.68
C GLU A 83 -15.79 26.84 28.38
N GLU A 84 -15.78 27.99 27.71
CA GLU A 84 -17.01 28.62 27.21
C GLU A 84 -17.65 27.74 26.11
N PRO A 85 -18.99 27.63 26.05
CA PRO A 85 -19.68 26.84 25.03
C PRO A 85 -19.34 27.28 23.60
N VAL A 86 -19.08 26.31 22.72
CA VAL A 86 -18.80 26.54 21.31
C VAL A 86 -19.93 26.01 20.45
N VAL A 87 -20.53 26.87 19.62
CA VAL A 87 -21.54 26.46 18.64
C VAL A 87 -20.86 25.96 17.36
N CYS A 88 -21.02 24.67 17.09
CA CYS A 88 -20.55 24.00 15.88
C CYS A 88 -21.65 24.05 14.80
N THR A 89 -21.28 24.33 13.56
CA THR A 89 -22.17 24.30 12.39
C THR A 89 -21.81 23.15 11.46
N ASP A 90 -22.57 22.95 10.38
CA ASP A 90 -22.34 21.95 9.33
C ASP A 90 -20.88 21.79 8.87
N HIS A 91 -20.08 22.86 8.87
CA HIS A 91 -18.67 22.84 8.50
C HIS A 91 -17.73 22.26 9.58
N ASP A 92 -18.21 22.14 10.82
CA ASP A 92 -17.50 21.59 11.97
C ASP A 92 -17.94 20.15 12.30
N MET A 93 -18.86 19.57 11.51
CA MET A 93 -19.50 18.28 11.78
C MET A 93 -19.34 17.32 10.61
N ALA A 94 -19.22 16.03 10.90
CA ALA A 94 -19.27 14.98 9.87
C ALA A 94 -19.86 13.70 10.45
N PHE A 95 -20.32 12.81 9.56
CA PHE A 95 -20.67 11.46 9.98
C PHE A 95 -19.39 10.65 10.22
N ALA A 96 -19.38 9.79 11.24
CA ALA A 96 -18.20 8.99 11.58
C ALA A 96 -17.74 8.03 10.47
N HIS A 97 -18.63 7.68 9.54
CA HIS A 97 -18.29 6.89 8.36
C HIS A 97 -17.70 7.74 7.21
N ASP A 98 -17.79 9.07 7.28
CA ASP A 98 -17.31 10.02 6.28
C ASP A 98 -16.14 10.84 6.86
N SER A 99 -14.99 10.19 7.03
CA SER A 99 -13.80 10.78 7.66
C SER A 99 -12.85 11.49 6.68
N ASN A 100 -13.30 11.81 5.46
CA ASN A 100 -12.46 12.40 4.41
C ASN A 100 -12.54 13.94 4.33
N THR A 101 -13.00 14.61 5.39
CA THR A 101 -13.01 16.09 5.42
C THR A 101 -11.57 16.63 5.57
N PRO A 102 -11.15 17.63 4.76
CA PRO A 102 -9.79 18.20 4.81
C PRO A 102 -9.34 18.76 6.17
N ARG A 103 -10.30 18.93 7.10
CA ARG A 103 -10.09 19.31 8.50
C ARG A 103 -10.84 18.29 9.37
N PRO A 104 -10.25 17.78 10.47
CA PRO A 104 -10.96 16.85 11.35
C PRO A 104 -12.22 17.54 11.92
N PRO A 105 -13.40 16.90 11.85
CA PRO A 105 -14.64 17.45 12.39
C PRO A 105 -14.54 17.57 13.92
N LYS A 106 -15.18 18.60 14.48
CA LYS A 106 -15.24 18.81 15.95
C LYS A 106 -16.32 17.97 16.60
N VAL A 107 -17.40 17.66 15.88
CA VAL A 107 -18.50 16.82 16.33
C VAL A 107 -18.71 15.71 15.31
N LEU A 108 -18.79 14.47 15.80
CA LEU A 108 -19.07 13.30 14.98
C LEU A 108 -20.52 12.86 15.18
N LEU A 109 -21.17 12.52 14.08
CA LEU A 109 -22.53 12.03 14.05
C LEU A 109 -22.56 10.55 13.63
N PHE A 110 -23.50 9.80 14.17
CA PHE A 110 -23.80 8.43 13.77
C PHE A 110 -25.25 8.30 13.37
N THR A 111 -25.53 7.52 12.33
CA THR A 111 -26.88 7.09 11.99
C THR A 111 -26.77 5.77 11.22
N ASP A 112 -27.75 4.90 11.40
CA ASP A 112 -27.91 3.68 10.60
C ASP A 112 -28.67 3.95 9.29
N PHE A 113 -28.97 5.22 8.99
CA PHE A 113 -29.63 5.69 7.78
C PHE A 113 -29.07 5.00 6.53
N ARG A 114 -29.94 4.22 5.89
CA ARG A 114 -29.71 3.68 4.56
C ARG A 114 -30.67 4.40 3.64
N SER A 115 -30.14 5.27 2.77
CA SER A 115 -30.93 6.05 1.82
C SER A 115 -31.83 5.21 0.89
N ASN A 116 -31.71 3.87 0.90
CA ASN A 116 -32.46 2.94 0.09
C ASN A 116 -33.66 2.26 0.80
N LYS A 117 -34.02 2.68 2.01
CA LYS A 117 -35.17 2.14 2.74
C LYS A 117 -35.99 3.26 3.39
N ALA A 118 -37.29 3.25 3.19
CA ALA A 118 -38.21 4.16 3.88
C ALA A 118 -38.31 3.82 5.38
N GLY A 119 -38.43 4.84 6.21
CA GLY A 119 -38.45 4.70 7.67
C GLY A 119 -37.95 5.94 8.38
N THR A 120 -38.11 5.95 9.70
CA THR A 120 -37.52 6.96 10.58
C THR A 120 -36.17 6.47 11.06
N TYR A 121 -35.16 7.32 10.98
CA TYR A 121 -33.80 7.03 11.40
C TYR A 121 -33.36 8.04 12.46
N GLU A 122 -32.63 7.55 13.44
CA GLU A 122 -32.05 8.38 14.49
C GLU A 122 -30.64 8.81 14.08
N VAL A 123 -30.35 10.10 14.25
CA VAL A 123 -29.02 10.68 14.08
C VAL A 123 -28.50 11.09 15.45
N GLU A 124 -27.47 10.40 15.91
CA GLU A 124 -26.89 10.51 17.24
C GLU A 124 -25.58 11.29 17.21
N VAL A 125 -25.33 12.10 18.25
CA VAL A 125 -24.02 12.71 18.49
C VAL A 125 -23.13 11.70 19.22
N ILE A 126 -22.00 11.35 18.62
CA ILE A 126 -21.06 10.41 19.25
C ILE A 126 -20.42 11.08 20.47
N GLY A 127 -20.52 10.41 21.62
CA GLY A 127 -20.05 10.94 22.90
C GLY A 127 -21.03 11.93 23.56
N GLY A 128 -22.20 12.18 22.96
CA GLY A 128 -23.28 12.95 23.57
C GLY A 128 -24.33 12.04 24.19
N ASP A 129 -24.44 12.05 25.52
CA ASP A 129 -25.45 11.28 26.23
C ASP A 129 -26.86 11.76 25.85
N ASN A 130 -27.60 10.91 25.14
CA ASN A 130 -28.98 11.14 24.67
C ASN A 130 -29.16 12.40 23.81
N VAL A 131 -28.16 12.75 22.99
CA VAL A 131 -28.26 13.89 22.05
C VAL A 131 -28.46 13.36 20.64
N SER A 132 -29.72 13.33 20.20
CA SER A 132 -30.10 12.83 18.88
C SER A 132 -31.26 13.62 18.27
N PHE A 133 -31.48 13.44 16.96
CA PHE A 133 -32.69 13.89 16.26
C PHE A 133 -33.11 12.86 15.21
N GLU A 134 -34.39 12.88 14.83
CA GLU A 134 -34.93 11.96 13.83
C GLU A 134 -34.95 12.58 12.43
N VAL A 135 -34.70 11.73 11.43
CA VAL A 135 -34.97 12.02 10.02
C VAL A 135 -35.91 10.97 9.45
N SER A 136 -36.82 11.38 8.57
CA SER A 136 -37.80 10.50 7.93
C SER A 136 -37.48 10.30 6.46
N VAL A 137 -37.47 9.05 6.00
CA VAL A 137 -37.37 8.70 4.58
C VAL A 137 -38.73 8.22 4.09
N VAL A 138 -39.30 8.94 3.13
CA VAL A 138 -40.58 8.62 2.51
C VAL A 138 -40.41 7.97 1.14
N ASP A 139 -41.29 7.01 0.84
CA ASP A 139 -41.42 6.36 -0.46
C ASP A 139 -42.69 6.88 -1.17
N ASP A 140 -42.50 7.64 -2.24
CA ASP A 140 -43.60 8.18 -3.07
C ASP A 140 -44.00 7.23 -4.23
N LEU A 141 -43.76 5.91 -4.11
CA LEU A 141 -44.28 4.93 -5.07
C LEU A 141 -45.70 4.46 -4.73
N MET A 142 -46.67 5.36 -4.98
CA MET A 142 -48.07 4.97 -5.20
C MET A 142 -48.37 4.95 -6.70
N LEU A 143 -48.35 3.75 -7.30
CA LEU A 143 -49.18 3.48 -8.48
C LEU A 143 -50.10 2.30 -8.17
N SER A 144 -51.25 2.66 -7.60
CA SER A 144 -52.42 1.82 -7.47
C SER A 144 -52.87 1.34 -8.86
N GLY A 145 -53.11 0.04 -8.98
CA GLY A 145 -53.71 -0.53 -10.17
C GLY A 145 -55.13 0.00 -10.38
N THR A 146 -55.41 0.42 -11.61
CA THR A 146 -56.72 0.29 -12.25
C THR A 146 -56.50 0.31 -13.76
N THR A 147 -57.03 -0.72 -14.41
CA THR A 147 -57.33 -0.78 -15.83
C THR A 147 -58.13 0.45 -16.27
N GLU A 148 -57.66 1.18 -17.28
CA GLU A 148 -58.54 1.76 -18.30
C GLU A 148 -57.76 2.20 -19.54
N THR A 149 -58.39 1.95 -20.68
CA THR A 149 -57.96 2.30 -22.03
C THR A 149 -58.01 3.80 -22.31
N VAL A 150 -57.20 4.24 -23.29
CA VAL A 150 -57.41 5.32 -24.29
C VAL A 150 -56.32 6.41 -24.33
N SER A 151 -55.80 6.57 -25.56
CA SER A 151 -55.31 7.80 -26.22
C SER A 151 -53.95 8.42 -25.89
N ALA A 152 -53.05 8.22 -26.85
CA ALA A 152 -52.14 9.20 -27.45
C ALA A 152 -52.03 10.59 -26.77
N ALA A 153 -50.99 10.72 -25.94
CA ALA A 153 -50.08 11.87 -25.89
C ALA A 153 -48.89 11.44 -25.01
N GLN A 154 -47.89 10.83 -25.63
CA GLN A 154 -46.64 10.45 -24.97
C GLN A 154 -45.82 11.72 -24.77
N THR A 155 -45.87 12.29 -23.56
CA THR A 155 -44.90 13.29 -23.13
C THR A 155 -43.71 12.52 -22.56
N ASP A 156 -42.66 12.40 -23.38
CA ASP A 156 -41.39 11.78 -22.97
C ASP A 156 -40.79 12.53 -21.77
N VAL A 157 -40.86 11.93 -20.59
CA VAL A 157 -39.88 12.25 -19.53
C VAL A 157 -38.62 11.48 -19.91
N ILE A 158 -37.76 12.11 -20.70
CA ILE A 158 -36.43 11.59 -21.02
C ILE A 158 -35.64 11.55 -19.71
N THR A 159 -35.54 10.39 -19.06
CA THR A 159 -34.47 10.16 -18.09
C THR A 159 -33.18 10.11 -18.89
N ALA A 160 -32.33 11.13 -18.77
CA ALA A 160 -31.08 11.18 -19.53
C ALA A 160 -30.19 9.98 -19.16
N TYR A 161 -29.95 9.09 -20.12
CA TYR A 161 -29.03 7.97 -19.94
C TYR A 161 -27.59 8.50 -19.89
N GLN A 162 -26.83 8.03 -18.91
CA GLN A 162 -25.41 8.28 -18.77
C GLN A 162 -24.64 7.03 -19.21
N THR A 163 -23.43 7.21 -19.72
CA THR A 163 -22.51 6.10 -20.01
C THR A 163 -21.17 6.37 -19.35
N MET A 164 -20.60 5.34 -18.74
CA MET A 164 -19.28 5.40 -18.09
C MET A 164 -18.43 4.21 -18.54
N THR A 165 -17.12 4.43 -18.67
CA THR A 165 -16.15 3.37 -18.94
C THR A 165 -15.51 2.93 -17.62
N ALA A 166 -15.47 1.63 -17.38
CA ALA A 166 -14.83 1.09 -16.19
C ALA A 166 -13.97 -0.12 -16.52
N THR A 167 -12.82 -0.23 -15.85
CA THR A 167 -11.94 -1.40 -15.94
C THR A 167 -12.35 -2.41 -14.88
N VAL A 168 -12.50 -3.68 -15.27
CA VAL A 168 -12.72 -4.79 -14.33
C VAL A 168 -11.41 -5.06 -13.61
N LEU A 169 -11.38 -4.84 -12.29
CA LEU A 169 -10.22 -5.16 -11.46
C LEU A 169 -10.23 -6.62 -11.01
N GLU A 170 -11.43 -7.13 -10.69
CA GLU A 170 -11.64 -8.48 -10.18
C GLU A 170 -13.05 -8.99 -10.49
N VAL A 171 -13.19 -10.31 -10.63
CA VAL A 171 -14.46 -11.02 -10.76
C VAL A 171 -14.69 -11.90 -9.52
N SER A 172 -15.61 -11.47 -8.65
CA SER A 172 -15.93 -12.15 -7.39
C SER A 172 -17.33 -12.75 -7.45
N GLY A 173 -17.43 -13.96 -8.01
CA GLY A 173 -18.70 -14.69 -8.15
C GLY A 173 -19.70 -13.98 -9.07
N GLN A 174 -20.73 -13.35 -8.48
CA GLN A 174 -21.78 -12.60 -9.21
C GLN A 174 -21.56 -11.08 -9.20
N THR A 175 -20.42 -10.62 -8.70
CA THR A 175 -20.09 -9.20 -8.55
C THR A 175 -18.75 -8.92 -9.20
N LEU A 176 -18.68 -7.82 -9.95
CA LEU A 176 -17.45 -7.26 -10.49
C LEU A 176 -17.01 -6.10 -9.60
N LEU A 177 -15.71 -6.04 -9.28
CA LEU A 177 -15.07 -4.83 -8.77
C LEU A 177 -14.51 -4.05 -9.97
N LEU A 178 -14.87 -2.78 -10.07
CA LEU A 178 -14.59 -1.92 -11.21
C LEU A 178 -13.89 -0.64 -10.77
N GLN A 179 -12.98 -0.14 -11.59
CA GLN A 179 -12.39 1.19 -11.45
C GLN A 179 -12.90 2.09 -12.57
N SER A 180 -13.48 3.25 -12.22
CA SER A 180 -13.91 4.23 -13.22
C SER A 180 -12.70 4.82 -13.94
N VAL A 181 -12.81 4.98 -15.26
CA VAL A 181 -11.80 5.67 -16.09
C VAL A 181 -11.99 7.19 -16.01
N GLU A 182 -13.22 7.66 -15.93
CA GLU A 182 -13.56 9.09 -15.95
C GLU A 182 -13.56 9.74 -14.54
N ARG A 183 -13.82 8.95 -13.49
CA ARG A 183 -13.81 9.40 -12.08
C ARG A 183 -12.64 8.75 -11.37
N SER A 184 -11.51 9.44 -11.38
CA SER A 184 -10.24 8.99 -10.78
C SER A 184 -10.47 8.43 -9.37
N ARG A 185 -10.06 7.17 -9.16
CA ARG A 185 -10.03 6.44 -7.87
C ARG A 185 -11.37 5.99 -7.27
N GLU A 186 -12.49 6.14 -7.98
CA GLU A 186 -13.77 5.62 -7.47
C GLU A 186 -13.92 4.13 -7.81
N LEU A 187 -13.79 3.29 -6.77
CA LEU A 187 -14.12 1.87 -6.84
C LEU A 187 -15.64 1.70 -6.90
N MET A 188 -16.08 0.82 -7.80
CA MET A 188 -17.48 0.56 -8.05
C MET A 188 -17.75 -0.94 -8.11
N THR A 189 -18.98 -1.33 -7.86
CA THR A 189 -19.44 -2.71 -8.03
C THR A 189 -20.55 -2.82 -9.06
N LEU A 190 -20.51 -3.89 -9.83
CA LEU A 190 -21.54 -4.24 -10.81
C LEU A 190 -21.90 -5.71 -10.69
N SER A 191 -23.19 -6.01 -10.57
CA SER A 191 -23.65 -7.41 -10.60
C SER A 191 -23.57 -7.96 -12.03
N THR A 192 -23.07 -9.19 -12.17
CA THR A 192 -22.96 -9.89 -13.45
C THR A 192 -24.31 -10.11 -14.13
N LYS A 193 -25.43 -10.03 -13.39
CA LYS A 193 -26.79 -10.09 -13.96
C LYS A 193 -27.10 -8.97 -14.96
N TYR A 194 -26.33 -7.88 -14.92
CA TYR A 194 -26.47 -6.76 -15.83
C TYR A 194 -25.58 -6.87 -17.07
N LEU A 195 -24.73 -7.90 -17.14
CA LEU A 195 -23.94 -8.19 -18.33
C LEU A 195 -24.83 -8.86 -19.38
N ASP A 196 -24.60 -8.50 -20.65
CA ASP A 196 -25.19 -9.24 -21.77
C ASP A 196 -24.67 -10.69 -21.75
N SER A 197 -25.51 -11.65 -22.16
CA SER A 197 -25.27 -13.10 -21.94
C SER A 197 -24.02 -13.67 -22.62
N ASP A 198 -23.48 -12.97 -23.61
CA ASP A 198 -22.27 -13.30 -24.35
C ASP A 198 -20.99 -12.73 -23.70
N ILE A 199 -21.11 -11.85 -22.71
CA ILE A 199 -19.97 -11.25 -22.01
C ILE A 199 -19.52 -12.16 -20.88
N VAL A 200 -18.30 -12.69 -21.00
CA VAL A 200 -17.62 -13.42 -19.91
C VAL A 200 -16.60 -12.48 -19.26
N PRO A 201 -16.90 -11.91 -18.08
CA PRO A 201 -16.04 -10.89 -17.47
C PRO A 201 -14.70 -11.49 -17.05
N LYS A 202 -13.62 -10.73 -17.23
CA LYS A 202 -12.26 -11.06 -16.78
C LYS A 202 -11.58 -9.80 -16.27
N ALA A 203 -10.66 -9.95 -15.32
CA ALA A 203 -9.80 -8.86 -14.88
C ALA A 203 -9.06 -8.22 -16.09
N GLY A 204 -8.96 -6.90 -16.08
CA GLY A 204 -8.42 -6.09 -17.17
C GLY A 204 -9.40 -5.78 -18.30
N MET A 205 -10.61 -6.36 -18.38
CA MET A 205 -11.59 -5.95 -19.40
C MET A 205 -12.09 -4.52 -19.16
N LYS A 206 -12.31 -3.75 -20.24
CA LYS A 206 -12.98 -2.44 -20.16
C LYS A 206 -14.43 -2.55 -20.61
N LEU A 207 -15.34 -2.12 -19.75
CA LEU A 207 -16.78 -2.14 -19.99
C LEU A 207 -17.33 -0.72 -20.11
N GLY A 208 -18.21 -0.51 -21.09
CA GLY A 208 -19.06 0.66 -21.20
C GLY A 208 -20.39 0.36 -20.54
N ILE A 209 -20.77 1.15 -19.54
CA ILE A 209 -21.94 0.89 -18.69
C ILE A 209 -22.92 2.04 -18.88
N THR A 210 -24.09 1.75 -19.41
CA THR A 210 -25.19 2.72 -19.59
C THR A 210 -26.19 2.59 -18.45
N TYR A 211 -26.48 3.70 -17.77
CA TYR A 211 -27.32 3.75 -16.56
C TYR A 211 -28.20 5.01 -16.54
N ALA A 212 -29.30 4.98 -15.79
CA ALA A 212 -30.28 6.07 -15.73
C ALA A 212 -30.50 6.65 -14.32
N GLY A 213 -30.11 5.92 -13.27
CA GLY A 213 -30.34 6.25 -11.86
C GLY A 213 -29.14 6.87 -11.15
N GLY A 214 -28.14 7.38 -11.88
CA GLY A 214 -26.94 7.97 -11.31
C GLY A 214 -25.95 6.95 -10.73
N ILE A 215 -24.95 7.46 -10.01
CA ILE A 215 -24.03 6.67 -9.18
C ILE A 215 -24.57 6.69 -7.76
N LEU A 216 -24.75 5.52 -7.18
CA LEU A 216 -25.16 5.31 -5.80
C LEU A 216 -23.93 5.38 -4.91
N GLU A 217 -23.96 6.24 -3.91
CA GLU A 217 -22.87 6.48 -2.94
C GLU A 217 -22.77 5.37 -1.88
N THR A 218 -22.84 4.11 -2.32
CA THR A 218 -22.43 2.96 -1.51
C THR A 218 -20.92 2.84 -1.50
N TYR A 219 -20.35 1.98 -0.64
CA TYR A 219 -18.91 1.72 -0.65
C TYR A 219 -18.62 0.22 -0.82
N PRO A 220 -18.10 -0.21 -2.00
CA PRO A 220 -17.88 0.57 -3.23
C PRO A 220 -19.16 1.14 -3.85
N ALA A 221 -19.02 2.16 -4.70
CA ALA A 221 -20.14 2.81 -5.38
C ALA A 221 -20.87 1.83 -6.31
N GLN A 222 -22.14 2.09 -6.62
CA GLN A 222 -22.94 1.22 -7.48
C GLN A 222 -23.64 2.03 -8.58
N PHE A 223 -23.99 1.37 -9.67
CA PHE A 223 -24.75 2.00 -10.74
C PHE A 223 -26.26 1.93 -10.45
N GLY A 224 -26.91 3.09 -10.40
CA GLY A 224 -28.37 3.19 -10.32
C GLY A 224 -29.01 2.91 -11.67
N GLY A 225 -29.89 1.90 -11.74
CA GLY A 225 -30.70 1.62 -12.94
C GLY A 225 -29.87 1.31 -14.18
N VAL A 226 -28.95 0.34 -14.07
CA VAL A 226 -28.16 -0.19 -15.21
C VAL A 226 -29.10 -0.68 -16.31
N ARG A 227 -28.82 -0.27 -17.55
CA ARG A 227 -29.64 -0.60 -18.74
C ARG A 227 -28.92 -1.49 -19.73
N LYS A 228 -27.64 -1.23 -19.94
CA LYS A 228 -26.83 -1.94 -20.93
C LYS A 228 -25.37 -1.93 -20.52
N THR A 229 -24.67 -3.01 -20.85
CA THR A 229 -23.21 -3.08 -20.79
C THR A 229 -22.67 -3.45 -22.17
N ALA A 230 -21.49 -2.95 -22.52
CA ALA A 230 -20.81 -3.34 -23.74
C ALA A 230 -19.31 -3.53 -23.47
N VAL A 231 -18.69 -4.51 -24.13
CA VAL A 231 -17.23 -4.63 -24.10
C VAL A 231 -16.62 -3.52 -24.96
N ILE A 232 -15.79 -2.69 -24.34
CA ILE A 232 -14.99 -1.66 -25.02
C ILE A 232 -13.62 -2.22 -25.40
N SER A 233 -13.02 -3.02 -24.50
CA SER A 233 -11.79 -3.77 -24.76
C SER A 233 -11.76 -5.08 -23.98
N GLU A 234 -11.34 -6.14 -24.67
CA GLU A 234 -11.12 -7.49 -24.10
C GLU A 234 -9.83 -7.59 -23.26
N ARG A 235 -8.92 -6.62 -23.40
CA ARG A 235 -7.65 -6.57 -22.67
C ARG A 235 -7.26 -5.14 -22.35
N THR A 236 -6.95 -4.87 -21.09
CA THR A 236 -6.11 -3.74 -20.69
C THR A 236 -4.68 -4.28 -20.60
N GLU A 237 -3.74 -3.60 -21.23
CA GLU A 237 -2.32 -3.91 -21.04
C GLU A 237 -1.99 -3.75 -19.55
N THR A 238 -1.31 -4.74 -18.97
CA THR A 238 -0.81 -4.64 -17.61
C THR A 238 0.12 -3.43 -17.51
N ILE A 239 -0.15 -2.54 -16.57
CA ILE A 239 0.73 -1.42 -16.29
C ILE A 239 1.71 -1.91 -15.25
N LYS A 240 2.92 -2.24 -15.71
CA LYS A 240 3.95 -2.84 -14.86
C LYS A 240 4.26 -1.90 -13.69
N GLY A 241 4.18 -2.41 -12.47
CA GLY A 241 4.39 -1.69 -11.22
C GLY A 241 3.17 -0.98 -10.63
N ASP A 242 2.04 -0.86 -11.35
CA ASP A 242 0.80 -0.25 -10.85
C ASP A 242 -0.05 -1.29 -10.09
N ALA A 243 0.41 -1.65 -8.89
CA ALA A 243 -0.20 -2.69 -8.06
C ALA A 243 -1.59 -2.29 -7.56
N ASN A 244 -1.84 -1.00 -7.32
CA ASN A 244 -3.11 -0.51 -6.79
C ASN A 244 -4.14 -0.18 -7.89
N CYS A 245 -3.76 -0.29 -9.17
CA CYS A 245 -4.58 -0.05 -10.35
C CYS A 245 -5.13 1.38 -10.47
N ASP A 246 -4.41 2.38 -9.96
CA ASP A 246 -4.80 3.78 -10.05
C ASP A 246 -4.19 4.52 -11.26
N SER A 247 -3.47 3.79 -12.11
CA SER A 247 -2.75 4.28 -13.30
C SER A 247 -1.55 5.19 -12.99
N SER A 248 -1.16 5.29 -11.73
CA SER A 248 0.08 5.93 -11.30
C SER A 248 1.13 4.86 -11.03
N PHE A 249 2.39 5.26 -11.10
CA PHE A 249 3.51 4.44 -10.65
C PHE A 249 4.14 5.18 -9.47
N ASP A 250 3.83 4.77 -8.24
CA ASP A 250 4.26 5.47 -7.04
C ASP A 250 4.49 4.54 -5.82
N LEU A 251 4.83 5.15 -4.68
CA LEU A 251 5.17 4.40 -3.47
C LEU A 251 3.98 3.59 -2.91
N ALA A 252 2.74 4.01 -3.19
CA ALA A 252 1.55 3.31 -2.74
C ALA A 252 1.47 1.90 -3.34
N ASP A 253 2.01 1.69 -4.54
CA ASP A 253 2.09 0.37 -5.17
C ASP A 253 2.99 -0.58 -4.37
N ALA A 254 4.21 -0.14 -4.06
CA ALA A 254 5.14 -0.91 -3.24
C ALA A 254 4.57 -1.18 -1.84
N ILE A 255 3.85 -0.21 -1.25
CA ILE A 255 3.17 -0.38 0.04
C ILE A 255 2.09 -1.47 -0.04
N LEU A 256 1.26 -1.46 -1.08
CA LEU A 256 0.20 -2.46 -1.24
C LEU A 256 0.78 -3.88 -1.41
N ILE A 257 1.85 -4.03 -2.18
CA ILE A 257 2.57 -5.31 -2.33
C ILE A 257 3.06 -5.80 -0.95
N MET A 258 3.74 -4.94 -0.19
CA MET A 258 4.23 -5.30 1.14
C MET A 258 3.09 -5.63 2.12
N GLN A 259 1.98 -4.88 2.08
CA GLN A 259 0.80 -5.14 2.90
C GLN A 259 0.13 -6.47 2.55
N ALA A 260 -0.01 -6.77 1.26
CA ALA A 260 -0.57 -8.03 0.75
C ALA A 260 0.25 -9.24 1.20
N LEU A 261 1.59 -9.13 1.19
CA LEU A 261 2.49 -10.19 1.65
C LEU A 261 2.49 -10.32 3.18
N ALA A 262 2.44 -9.21 3.92
CA ALA A 262 2.50 -9.21 5.38
C ALA A 262 1.19 -9.62 6.04
N ASN A 263 0.04 -9.27 5.46
CA ASN A 263 -1.28 -9.67 5.95
C ASN A 263 -2.22 -10.04 4.77
N PRO A 264 -2.02 -11.22 4.17
CA PRO A 264 -2.81 -11.66 3.01
C PRO A 264 -4.30 -11.75 3.28
N ASN A 265 -4.70 -12.06 4.52
CA ASN A 265 -6.12 -12.14 4.90
C ASN A 265 -6.83 -10.78 4.81
N LYS A 266 -6.10 -9.67 4.94
CA LYS A 266 -6.66 -8.32 4.81
C LYS A 266 -6.40 -7.71 3.45
N TYR A 267 -5.18 -7.83 2.91
CA TYR A 267 -4.75 -7.09 1.73
C TYR A 267 -4.32 -7.97 0.55
N GLY A 268 -4.31 -9.30 0.69
CA GLY A 268 -4.03 -10.21 -0.42
C GLY A 268 -5.18 -10.28 -1.43
N GLU A 269 -5.04 -11.09 -2.47
CA GLU A 269 -6.05 -11.26 -3.56
C GLU A 269 -7.46 -11.62 -3.09
N LYS A 270 -7.58 -12.24 -1.92
CA LYS A 270 -8.87 -12.61 -1.31
C LYS A 270 -9.05 -11.92 0.05
N GLY A 271 -8.44 -10.75 0.19
CA GLY A 271 -8.39 -9.97 1.42
C GLY A 271 -9.77 -9.43 1.79
N SER A 272 -9.95 -9.16 3.08
CA SER A 272 -11.19 -8.55 3.59
C SER A 272 -11.27 -7.03 3.38
N SER A 273 -10.13 -6.36 3.14
CA SER A 273 -10.10 -4.92 2.82
C SER A 273 -10.68 -4.70 1.44
N ILE A 274 -11.33 -3.57 1.18
CA ILE A 274 -11.74 -3.22 -0.18
C ILE A 274 -10.59 -2.73 -1.07
N LEU A 275 -9.54 -2.20 -0.44
CA LEU A 275 -8.30 -1.79 -1.09
C LEU A 275 -7.28 -2.93 -1.11
N HIS A 276 -7.76 -4.18 -1.10
CA HIS A 276 -6.87 -5.33 -1.20
C HIS A 276 -6.28 -5.42 -2.60
N LEU A 277 -5.16 -6.14 -2.73
CA LEU A 277 -4.57 -6.44 -4.02
C LEU A 277 -5.59 -7.18 -4.88
N THR A 278 -5.85 -6.69 -6.09
CA THR A 278 -6.81 -7.32 -7.01
C THR A 278 -6.12 -8.31 -7.95
N GLU A 279 -6.88 -9.09 -8.71
CA GLU A 279 -6.32 -9.99 -9.73
C GLU A 279 -5.48 -9.21 -10.77
N LEU A 280 -6.00 -8.07 -11.24
CA LEU A 280 -5.26 -7.17 -12.13
C LEU A 280 -4.05 -6.55 -11.43
N GLY A 281 -4.23 -6.07 -10.19
CA GLY A 281 -3.16 -5.44 -9.41
C GLY A 281 -1.99 -6.38 -9.15
N ARG A 282 -2.26 -7.65 -8.87
CA ARG A 282 -1.21 -8.67 -8.76
C ARG A 282 -0.45 -8.85 -10.07
N ALA A 283 -1.14 -8.89 -11.21
CA ALA A 283 -0.49 -9.05 -12.51
C ALA A 283 0.38 -7.83 -12.87
N ASN A 284 -0.03 -6.63 -12.46
CA ASN A 284 0.76 -5.40 -12.59
C ASN A 284 1.96 -5.39 -11.65
N ALA A 285 1.79 -5.89 -10.43
CA ALA A 285 2.79 -5.86 -9.37
C ALA A 285 3.99 -6.81 -9.59
N ASP A 286 3.81 -7.89 -10.36
CA ASP A 286 4.88 -8.86 -10.65
C ASP A 286 5.90 -8.26 -11.65
N MET A 287 7.01 -7.74 -11.12
CA MET A 287 7.99 -6.95 -11.87
C MET A 287 8.97 -7.84 -12.64
N ASN A 288 9.25 -9.06 -12.18
CA ASN A 288 10.26 -9.93 -12.78
C ASN A 288 9.67 -11.24 -13.36
N GLY A 289 8.38 -11.49 -13.16
CA GLY A 289 7.68 -12.69 -13.63
C GLY A 289 7.88 -13.92 -12.73
N ASP A 290 8.44 -13.77 -11.53
CA ASP A 290 8.63 -14.86 -10.56
C ASP A 290 7.46 -15.01 -9.55
N GLY A 291 6.41 -14.22 -9.76
CA GLY A 291 5.26 -14.11 -8.88
C GLY A 291 5.41 -12.93 -7.91
N LEU A 292 4.41 -12.74 -7.05
CA LEU A 292 4.42 -11.60 -6.13
C LEU A 292 5.38 -11.83 -4.95
N THR A 293 6.44 -11.02 -4.86
CA THR A 293 7.46 -11.09 -3.82
C THR A 293 7.80 -9.69 -3.26
N VAL A 294 8.61 -9.66 -2.20
CA VAL A 294 9.17 -8.40 -1.69
C VAL A 294 10.14 -7.77 -2.71
N GLY A 295 10.72 -8.58 -3.62
CA GLY A 295 11.60 -8.11 -4.69
C GLY A 295 10.92 -7.13 -5.63
N ASP A 296 9.61 -7.32 -5.90
CA ASP A 296 8.82 -6.42 -6.72
C ASP A 296 8.66 -5.03 -6.09
N ALA A 297 8.31 -4.99 -4.80
CA ALA A 297 8.19 -3.75 -4.06
C ALA A 297 9.52 -2.98 -4.01
N GLN A 298 10.64 -3.71 -3.89
CA GLN A 298 11.97 -3.11 -3.95
C GLN A 298 12.30 -2.58 -5.34
N GLU A 299 11.89 -3.27 -6.41
CA GLU A 299 12.12 -2.82 -7.79
C GLU A 299 11.36 -1.51 -8.06
N ILE A 300 10.09 -1.42 -7.66
CA ILE A 300 9.32 -0.17 -7.77
C ILE A 300 10.03 0.97 -7.03
N GLN A 301 10.53 0.73 -5.81
CA GLN A 301 11.28 1.75 -5.06
C GLN A 301 12.58 2.17 -5.76
N ARG A 302 13.32 1.22 -6.36
CA ARG A 302 14.53 1.51 -7.15
C ARG A 302 14.22 2.37 -8.37
N GLU A 303 13.18 2.02 -9.13
CA GLU A 303 12.73 2.80 -10.29
C GLU A 303 12.31 4.21 -9.90
N LEU A 304 11.55 4.38 -8.81
CA LEU A 304 11.13 5.70 -8.30
C LEU A 304 12.30 6.60 -7.87
N LEU A 305 13.37 6.00 -7.34
CA LEU A 305 14.57 6.72 -6.94
C LEU A 305 15.55 6.94 -8.10
N GLY A 306 15.32 6.32 -9.26
CA GLY A 306 16.26 6.31 -10.38
C GLY A 306 17.60 5.65 -10.03
N ILE A 307 17.59 4.70 -9.10
CA ILE A 307 18.78 3.98 -8.64
C ILE A 307 18.89 2.68 -9.44
N SER A 308 20.01 2.50 -10.13
CA SER A 308 20.35 1.23 -10.76
C SER A 308 21.16 0.33 -9.82
N ASP A 309 21.18 -0.97 -10.11
CA ASP A 309 22.09 -1.92 -9.44
C ASP A 309 23.55 -1.42 -9.48
N THR A 310 23.97 -0.84 -10.61
CA THR A 310 25.29 -0.22 -10.76
C THR A 310 25.53 0.88 -9.73
N ASP A 311 24.55 1.73 -9.42
CA ASP A 311 24.70 2.80 -8.44
C ASP A 311 24.83 2.25 -7.01
N ILE A 312 24.04 1.22 -6.68
CA ILE A 312 24.12 0.53 -5.39
C ILE A 312 25.50 -0.12 -5.24
N TYR A 313 25.93 -0.90 -6.24
CA TYR A 313 27.20 -1.59 -6.19
C TYR A 313 28.38 -0.61 -6.20
N ASN A 314 28.32 0.45 -7.01
CA ASN A 314 29.35 1.49 -7.02
C ASN A 314 29.49 2.11 -5.62
N SER A 315 28.39 2.49 -4.97
CA SER A 315 28.43 3.03 -3.60
C SER A 315 28.97 2.04 -2.56
N SER A 316 28.86 0.73 -2.81
CA SER A 316 29.36 -0.30 -1.92
C SER A 316 30.88 -0.55 -2.04
N ILE A 317 31.50 -0.14 -3.14
CA ILE A 317 32.92 -0.35 -3.44
C ILE A 317 33.72 0.96 -3.42
N ALA A 318 33.15 2.03 -3.97
CA ALA A 318 33.77 3.35 -4.08
C ALA A 318 34.22 3.90 -2.72
N GLY A 319 35.36 4.60 -2.73
CA GLY A 319 35.99 5.19 -1.55
C GLY A 319 36.71 4.19 -0.63
N LYS A 320 36.69 2.88 -0.94
CA LYS A 320 37.24 1.84 -0.06
C LYS A 320 38.59 1.32 -0.53
N THR A 321 39.40 0.92 0.44
CA THR A 321 40.63 0.14 0.19
C THR A 321 40.40 -1.30 0.62
N TYR A 322 40.80 -2.24 -0.22
CA TYR A 322 40.75 -3.67 0.02
C TYR A 322 42.16 -4.23 0.17
N VAL A 323 42.34 -5.15 1.12
CA VAL A 323 43.60 -5.83 1.41
C VAL A 323 43.45 -7.30 1.00
N TYR A 324 44.40 -7.79 0.23
CA TYR A 324 44.48 -9.19 -0.17
C TYR A 324 44.62 -10.10 1.06
N GLU A 325 43.94 -11.24 1.06
CA GLU A 325 43.90 -12.15 2.21
C GLU A 325 45.26 -12.79 2.53
N LYS A 326 46.18 -12.79 1.57
CA LYS A 326 47.56 -13.28 1.73
C LYS A 326 48.55 -12.12 1.68
N GLU A 327 49.80 -12.43 2.00
CA GLU A 327 50.85 -11.43 1.85
C GLU A 327 51.05 -11.02 0.39
N GLY A 328 51.26 -9.72 0.20
CA GLY A 328 51.81 -9.19 -1.03
C GLY A 328 53.33 -9.41 -1.09
N THR A 329 53.97 -8.63 -1.95
CA THR A 329 55.41 -8.62 -2.15
C THR A 329 56.09 -7.79 -1.05
N GLY A 330 56.43 -8.44 0.06
CA GLY A 330 57.13 -7.83 1.20
C GLY A 330 56.30 -6.89 2.09
N SER A 331 55.02 -6.67 1.76
CA SER A 331 54.01 -6.02 2.61
C SER A 331 52.60 -6.39 2.15
N GLU A 332 51.57 -5.74 2.70
CA GLU A 332 50.19 -5.85 2.23
C GLU A 332 50.07 -5.56 0.73
N PHE A 333 49.26 -6.35 0.02
CA PHE A 333 48.77 -6.04 -1.31
C PHE A 333 47.40 -5.36 -1.15
N THR A 334 47.30 -4.11 -1.60
CA THR A 334 46.07 -3.31 -1.51
C THR A 334 45.52 -2.91 -2.88
N ILE A 335 44.20 -2.78 -2.96
CA ILE A 335 43.46 -2.18 -4.08
C ILE A 335 42.55 -1.09 -3.52
N THR A 336 42.66 0.14 -3.99
CA THR A 336 41.81 1.26 -3.61
C THR A 336 40.91 1.63 -4.78
N PHE A 337 39.60 1.61 -4.56
CA PHE A 337 38.60 2.09 -5.50
C PHE A 337 38.19 3.49 -5.09
N ARG A 338 38.42 4.48 -5.96
CA ARG A 338 38.10 5.89 -5.71
C ARG A 338 36.67 6.19 -6.16
N ASP A 339 36.10 7.27 -5.63
CA ASP A 339 34.74 7.72 -5.95
C ASP A 339 34.57 8.19 -7.40
N ASP A 340 35.66 8.47 -8.11
CA ASP A 340 35.68 8.95 -9.50
C ASP A 340 35.84 7.83 -10.54
N GLU A 341 35.47 6.58 -10.19
CA GLU A 341 35.59 5.39 -11.04
C GLU A 341 37.03 5.01 -11.44
N THR A 342 38.03 5.55 -10.73
CA THR A 342 39.42 5.12 -10.88
C THR A 342 39.86 4.19 -9.75
N PHE A 343 40.84 3.33 -10.03
CA PHE A 343 41.44 2.47 -9.02
C PHE A 343 42.95 2.65 -8.99
N GLU A 344 43.53 2.29 -7.85
CA GLU A 344 44.97 2.12 -7.68
C GLU A 344 45.22 0.79 -6.95
N TYR A 345 46.21 0.03 -7.40
CA TYR A 345 46.67 -1.14 -6.65
C TYR A 345 48.17 -1.07 -6.38
N TYR A 346 48.55 -1.65 -5.24
CA TYR A 346 49.92 -1.76 -4.79
C TYR A 346 50.20 -3.16 -4.28
N THR A 347 51.05 -3.91 -4.96
CA THR A 347 51.30 -5.33 -4.63
C THR A 347 52.30 -5.53 -3.49
N GLY A 348 52.95 -4.48 -2.98
CA GLY A 348 53.75 -4.52 -1.75
C GLY A 348 55.08 -3.76 -1.78
N ALA A 349 55.77 -3.68 -0.63
CA ALA A 349 56.99 -2.90 -0.33
C ALA A 349 58.12 -3.01 -1.36
N ILE A 350 58.25 -4.16 -2.01
CA ILE A 350 59.32 -4.43 -2.99
C ILE A 350 58.84 -4.30 -4.44
N SER A 351 57.56 -3.97 -4.67
CA SER A 351 57.04 -3.68 -5.99
C SER A 351 57.57 -2.33 -6.48
N SER A 352 58.08 -2.30 -7.72
CA SER A 352 58.45 -1.07 -8.42
C SER A 352 57.29 -0.47 -9.23
N TYR A 353 56.09 -1.05 -9.13
CA TYR A 353 54.93 -0.68 -9.94
C TYR A 353 53.69 -0.47 -9.05
N ILE A 354 53.03 0.67 -9.27
CA ILE A 354 51.70 0.98 -8.76
C ILE A 354 50.78 0.92 -9.98
N GLY A 355 49.85 -0.03 -9.97
CA GLY A 355 48.89 -0.17 -11.05
C GLY A 355 47.74 0.80 -10.86
N GLY A 356 47.21 1.32 -11.97
CA GLY A 356 46.10 2.25 -11.92
C GLY A 356 45.31 2.24 -13.22
N GLY A 357 44.03 2.53 -13.10
CA GLY A 357 43.09 2.37 -14.20
C GLY A 357 41.69 2.84 -13.86
N THR A 358 40.74 2.37 -14.66
CA THR A 358 39.30 2.59 -14.45
C THR A 358 38.64 1.30 -14.02
N TRP A 359 37.58 1.41 -13.23
CA TRP A 359 36.78 0.26 -12.84
C TRP A 359 35.31 0.50 -13.12
N LYS A 360 34.58 -0.59 -13.39
CA LYS A 360 33.13 -0.60 -13.56
C LYS A 360 32.55 -1.86 -12.95
N ILE A 361 31.28 -1.83 -12.61
CA ILE A 361 30.57 -3.01 -12.14
C ILE A 361 29.65 -3.50 -13.25
N LYS A 362 29.70 -4.80 -13.50
CA LYS A 362 28.80 -5.51 -14.39
C LYS A 362 28.19 -6.67 -13.61
N ASP A 363 26.87 -6.65 -13.48
CA ASP A 363 26.11 -7.56 -12.62
C ASP A 363 26.62 -7.50 -11.17
N ASP A 364 27.40 -8.49 -10.72
CA ASP A 364 28.03 -8.54 -9.40
C ASP A 364 29.57 -8.56 -9.44
N THR A 365 30.16 -8.19 -10.59
CA THR A 365 31.60 -8.29 -10.83
C THR A 365 32.20 -6.92 -11.11
N VAL A 366 33.21 -6.56 -10.30
CA VAL A 366 34.06 -5.39 -10.53
C VAL A 366 35.07 -5.74 -11.61
N VAL A 367 35.04 -4.99 -12.71
CA VAL A 367 35.96 -5.11 -13.83
C VAL A 367 36.92 -3.93 -13.78
N MET A 368 38.21 -4.21 -13.60
CA MET A 368 39.29 -3.23 -13.54
C MET A 368 40.07 -3.28 -14.85
N THR A 369 40.28 -2.14 -15.50
CA THR A 369 41.13 -2.03 -16.70
C THR A 369 42.27 -1.06 -16.45
N GLU A 370 43.52 -1.55 -16.49
CA GLU A 370 44.72 -0.74 -16.31
C GLU A 370 44.98 0.20 -17.49
N ASN A 371 45.29 1.47 -17.21
CA ASN A 371 45.53 2.46 -18.25
C ASN A 371 46.83 2.24 -19.03
N THR A 372 47.85 1.64 -18.41
CA THR A 372 49.20 1.56 -18.99
C THR A 372 49.48 0.26 -19.73
N SER A 373 48.76 -0.80 -19.39
CA SER A 373 49.03 -2.17 -19.86
C SER A 373 47.83 -2.82 -20.53
N ASP A 374 46.67 -2.15 -20.50
CA ASP A 374 45.36 -2.67 -20.91
C ASP A 374 44.95 -3.99 -20.21
N LYS A 375 45.63 -4.35 -19.11
CA LYS A 375 45.31 -5.53 -18.32
C LYS A 375 43.94 -5.41 -17.68
N VAL A 376 43.22 -6.53 -17.66
CA VAL A 376 41.87 -6.61 -17.10
C VAL A 376 41.87 -7.52 -15.88
N HIS A 377 41.18 -7.12 -14.81
CA HIS A 377 41.01 -7.95 -13.61
C HIS A 377 39.54 -8.01 -13.22
N HIS A 378 39.06 -9.20 -12.89
CA HIS A 378 37.67 -9.46 -12.50
C HIS A 378 37.60 -9.85 -11.01
N LEU A 379 36.80 -9.11 -10.25
CA LEU A 379 36.58 -9.32 -8.82
C LEU A 379 35.09 -9.42 -8.53
N LYS A 380 34.61 -10.61 -8.20
CA LYS A 380 33.21 -10.83 -7.82
C LYS A 380 32.93 -10.33 -6.42
N MET A 381 31.82 -9.61 -6.27
CA MET A 381 31.34 -9.13 -4.97
C MET A 381 30.71 -10.28 -4.19
N GLN A 382 31.19 -10.53 -2.97
CA GLN A 382 30.63 -11.54 -2.06
C GLN A 382 30.54 -10.97 -0.64
N GLY A 383 29.39 -10.38 -0.29
CA GLY A 383 29.23 -9.66 0.97
C GLY A 383 30.14 -8.44 1.02
N SER A 384 31.02 -8.37 2.02
CA SER A 384 32.04 -7.31 2.15
C SER A 384 33.39 -7.65 1.51
N ALA A 385 33.53 -8.83 0.89
CA ALA A 385 34.76 -9.28 0.26
C ALA A 385 34.67 -9.19 -1.28
N LEU A 386 35.82 -9.01 -1.91
CA LEU A 386 36.01 -9.14 -3.35
C LEU A 386 36.75 -10.44 -3.64
N VAL A 387 36.20 -11.29 -4.50
CA VAL A 387 36.72 -12.61 -4.82
C VAL A 387 37.29 -12.57 -6.24
N TYR A 388 38.57 -12.89 -6.40
CA TYR A 388 39.22 -12.91 -7.70
C TYR A 388 38.67 -14.02 -8.59
N ILE A 389 38.29 -13.65 -9.81
CA ILE A 389 37.91 -14.57 -10.88
C ILE A 389 39.11 -14.68 -11.82
N ALA A 390 39.70 -15.86 -11.94
CA ALA A 390 40.86 -16.05 -12.83
C ALA A 390 40.47 -16.11 -14.31
N ASP A 391 39.23 -16.50 -14.62
CA ASP A 391 38.74 -16.50 -16.00
C ASP A 391 38.71 -15.07 -16.56
N GLU A 392 39.25 -14.90 -17.76
CA GLU A 392 39.40 -13.60 -18.45
C GLU A 392 40.19 -12.51 -17.69
N SER A 393 40.83 -12.83 -16.56
CA SER A 393 41.68 -11.90 -15.82
C SER A 393 43.16 -12.07 -16.16
N ASP A 394 43.85 -10.95 -16.23
CA ASP A 394 45.30 -10.87 -16.23
C ASP A 394 45.87 -11.03 -14.81
N ASN A 395 47.16 -11.33 -14.73
CA ASN A 395 47.87 -11.32 -13.46
C ASN A 395 48.29 -9.89 -13.07
N PHE A 396 48.17 -9.58 -11.79
CA PHE A 396 48.74 -8.37 -11.18
C PHE A 396 50.26 -8.34 -11.32
N TYR A 397 50.84 -7.14 -11.26
CA TYR A 397 52.29 -6.99 -11.41
C TYR A 397 53.06 -7.66 -10.25
N GLY A 398 53.87 -8.67 -10.60
CA GLY A 398 54.76 -9.34 -9.66
C GLY A 398 54.08 -10.32 -8.69
N ILE A 399 52.76 -10.53 -8.81
CA ILE A 399 52.01 -11.47 -7.98
C ILE A 399 50.92 -12.17 -8.80
N SER A 400 50.76 -13.47 -8.62
CA SER A 400 49.68 -14.25 -9.22
C SER A 400 48.62 -14.56 -8.18
N VAL A 401 47.45 -13.95 -8.36
CA VAL A 401 46.25 -14.23 -7.56
C VAL A 401 45.52 -15.41 -8.22
N LYS A 402 45.07 -16.37 -7.42
CA LYS A 402 44.36 -17.55 -7.89
C LYS A 402 42.85 -17.36 -7.79
N ASP A 403 42.14 -18.09 -8.63
CA ASP A 403 40.68 -18.14 -8.60
C ASP A 403 40.14 -18.42 -7.20
N GLY A 404 39.16 -17.63 -6.77
CA GLY A 404 38.52 -17.76 -5.46
C GLY A 404 39.25 -17.06 -4.30
N GLU A 405 40.45 -16.53 -4.51
CA GLU A 405 41.18 -15.79 -3.48
C GLU A 405 40.58 -14.40 -3.26
N LYS A 406 40.72 -13.88 -2.03
CA LYS A 406 39.88 -12.80 -1.54
C LYS A 406 40.65 -11.52 -1.19
N PHE A 407 39.94 -10.41 -1.30
CA PHE A 407 40.33 -9.13 -0.75
C PHE A 407 39.23 -8.63 0.21
N PHE A 408 39.64 -8.07 1.35
CA PHE A 408 38.75 -7.60 2.40
C PHE A 408 38.92 -6.10 2.62
N VAL A 409 37.86 -5.39 2.98
CA VAL A 409 37.93 -3.96 3.30
C VAL A 409 38.97 -3.74 4.40
N LYS A 410 39.92 -2.83 4.15
CA LYS A 410 40.92 -2.38 5.11
C LYS A 410 40.20 -1.73 6.29
N ALA A 411 40.42 -2.24 7.50
CA ALA A 411 39.88 -1.61 8.69
C ALA A 411 40.47 -0.20 8.83
N ASP A 412 39.62 0.78 9.12
CA ASP A 412 40.08 2.10 9.52
C ASP A 412 40.88 1.95 10.82
N ASN A 413 42.16 2.32 10.78
CA ASN A 413 42.96 2.42 11.99
C ASN A 413 42.57 3.75 12.66
N ASP A 414 41.52 3.72 13.49
CA ASP A 414 41.19 4.80 14.43
C ASP A 414 42.35 5.11 15.40
#